data_AF-A0A972CG36-F1
#
_entry.id   AF-A0A972CG36-F1
#
_cell.length_a   1.000
_cell.length_b   1.000
_cell.length_c   1.000
_cell.angle_alpha   90.00
_cell.angle_beta   90.00
_cell.angle_gamma   90.00
#
_symmetry.space_group_name_H-M   'P 1'
#
loop_
_entity.id
_entity.type
_entity.pdbx_description
1 polymer ?
#
loop_
_entity_poly.entity_id
_entity_poly.type
_entity_poly.pdbx_seq_one_letter_code
_entity_poly.pdbx_strand_id
1 'polypeptide(L)'
;MLQRLDKALIRPVTGIPIIICIMIGVFLFVGRFVAQTVVDFTQSYLFGELYYNFIMSYATTFFDLDSFLGCLLFGEYGLLTMIPIYLFGLLLPLVFSFYFVMTLLQDSGIFHRISVLADKVFRAIGLSGGAIVPIVLGFGCVTAALISVGTLKSKREQLIASVLLCFSFPCSAQLTIVLAISSFLEIKYILLYFFTILTIFLLSGFILNFLIPGKSSKYIPRLPALVMPSITNVFNKTIRESKDFIIDATPSFIIGGALMAILHYTNSFVKIYKLFSPLTSGLLKLPDQATDLFLLSIIKKDVAAASLYSIVSQNIMTDFQITIALIVMTLFVPCFASAMVLFKDRGPLVAIIIYIACFLVGFTTGGLINIIFS
;
A
#
# COMPACT_ATOMS: atom_id res chain seq x y z
N MET A 1 20.10 28.45 14.26
CA MET A 1 18.72 28.03 13.89
C MET A 1 18.50 26.53 14.12
N LEU A 2 19.36 25.66 13.57
CA LEU A 2 19.27 24.20 13.70
C LEU A 2 19.25 23.66 15.15
N GLN A 3 20.02 24.24 16.08
CA GLN A 3 20.00 23.84 17.51
C GLN A 3 18.69 24.17 18.25
N ARG A 4 17.96 25.22 17.83
CA ARG A 4 16.63 25.54 18.39
C ARG A 4 15.58 24.57 17.84
N LEU A 5 15.68 24.23 16.56
CA LEU A 5 14.83 23.22 15.92
C LEU A 5 15.04 21.83 16.56
N ASP A 6 16.29 21.49 16.86
CA ASP A 6 16.67 20.24 17.54
C ASP A 6 15.97 20.09 18.89
N LYS A 7 16.08 21.12 19.75
CA LYS A 7 15.42 21.14 21.06
C LYS A 7 13.90 21.12 20.95
N ALA A 8 13.33 21.73 19.90
CA ALA A 8 11.89 21.73 19.66
C ALA A 8 11.37 20.35 19.21
N LEU A 9 12.14 19.60 18.43
CA LEU A 9 11.77 18.27 17.93
C LEU A 9 11.83 17.17 19.00
N ILE A 10 12.66 17.34 20.04
CA ILE A 10 12.84 16.34 21.10
C ILE A 10 11.76 16.45 22.20
N ARG A 11 11.21 17.65 22.44
CA ARG A 11 10.18 17.85 23.47
C ARG A 11 8.84 17.29 22.97
N PRO A 12 8.10 16.48 23.75
CA PRO A 12 6.87 15.85 23.26
C PRO A 12 5.79 16.87 22.84
N VAL A 13 5.67 17.98 23.57
CA VAL A 13 4.64 19.01 23.32
C VAL A 13 4.88 19.78 22.02
N THR A 14 6.14 20.04 21.65
CA THR A 14 6.49 20.78 20.41
C THR A 14 6.89 19.85 19.26
N GLY A 15 7.46 18.68 19.57
CA GLY A 15 7.93 17.69 18.62
C GLY A 15 6.80 16.95 17.93
N ILE A 16 5.77 16.51 18.67
CA ILE A 16 4.62 15.80 18.07
C ILE A 16 3.92 16.67 17.00
N PRO A 17 3.55 17.94 17.28
CA PRO A 17 2.94 18.80 16.26
C PRO A 17 3.83 19.04 15.04
N ILE A 18 5.14 19.23 15.25
CA ILE A 18 6.09 19.42 14.15
C ILE A 18 6.15 18.17 13.28
N ILE A 19 6.19 16.98 13.88
CA ILE A 19 6.23 15.72 13.14
C ILE A 19 4.94 15.51 12.35
N ILE A 20 3.78 15.78 12.97
CA ILE A 20 2.49 15.72 12.29
C ILE A 20 2.46 16.69 11.11
N CYS A 21 2.93 17.93 11.30
CA CYS A 21 3.02 18.93 10.23
C CYS A 21 3.94 18.47 9.09
N ILE A 22 5.10 17.90 9.40
CA ILE A 22 6.01 17.32 8.40
C ILE A 22 5.32 16.18 7.66
N MET A 23 4.67 15.25 8.35
CA MET A 23 3.97 14.12 7.74
C MET A 23 2.81 14.56 6.85
N ILE A 24 2.04 15.58 7.26
CA ILE A 24 1.01 16.20 6.43
C ILE A 24 1.65 16.84 5.19
N GLY A 25 2.78 17.53 5.34
CA GLY A 25 3.52 18.09 4.21
C GLY A 25 3.98 17.03 3.22
N VAL A 26 4.54 15.92 3.71
CA VAL A 26 4.90 14.76 2.87
C VAL A 26 3.67 14.18 2.17
N PHE A 27 2.57 14.01 2.89
CA PHE A 27 1.33 13.47 2.34
C PHE A 27 0.75 14.38 1.25
N LEU A 28 0.71 15.69 1.46
CA LEU A 28 0.25 16.65 0.46
C LEU A 28 1.16 16.65 -0.78
N PHE A 29 2.47 16.57 -0.58
CA PHE A 29 3.41 16.53 -1.69
C PHE A 29 3.30 15.22 -2.50
N VAL A 30 3.41 14.06 -1.85
CA VAL A 30 3.41 12.76 -2.55
C VAL A 30 2.00 12.34 -2.97
N GLY A 31 1.03 12.42 -2.05
CA GLY A 31 -0.32 11.90 -2.25
C GLY A 31 -1.25 12.82 -3.04
N ARG A 32 -1.05 14.15 -2.99
CA ARG A 32 -1.84 15.09 -3.79
C ARG A 32 -1.09 15.53 -5.04
N PHE A 33 0.06 16.18 -4.87
CA PHE A 33 0.77 16.76 -6.02
C PHE A 33 1.33 15.70 -6.97
N VAL A 34 2.12 14.75 -6.47
CA VAL A 34 2.74 13.73 -7.33
C VAL A 34 1.70 12.73 -7.82
N ALA A 35 0.91 12.13 -6.93
CA ALA A 35 -0.03 11.09 -7.31
C ALA A 35 -1.22 11.58 -8.16
N GLN A 36 -1.63 12.85 -8.08
CA GLN A 36 -2.72 13.35 -8.93
C GLN A 36 -2.21 14.09 -10.17
N THR A 37 -1.11 14.84 -10.09
CA THR A 37 -0.66 15.66 -11.24
C THR A 37 0.40 14.93 -12.05
N VAL A 38 1.46 14.44 -11.40
CA VAL A 38 2.59 13.82 -12.11
C VAL A 38 2.23 12.45 -12.63
N VAL A 39 1.56 11.64 -11.80
CA VAL A 39 1.11 10.30 -12.19
C VAL A 39 0.04 10.37 -13.27
N ASP A 40 -0.92 11.28 -13.19
CA ASP A 40 -1.94 11.39 -14.24
C ASP A 40 -1.33 11.81 -15.59
N PHE A 41 -0.39 12.76 -15.58
CA PHE A 41 0.37 13.11 -16.79
C PHE A 41 1.18 11.93 -17.33
N THR A 42 1.87 11.17 -16.48
CA THR A 42 2.75 10.10 -16.93
C THR A 42 1.95 8.85 -17.32
N GLN A 43 0.99 8.42 -16.51
CA GLN A 43 0.16 7.26 -16.76
C GLN A 43 -0.88 7.49 -17.85
N SER A 44 -1.68 8.56 -17.77
CA SER A 44 -2.82 8.76 -18.66
C SER A 44 -2.38 9.31 -20.01
N TYR A 45 -1.55 10.35 -20.02
CA TYR A 45 -1.11 10.98 -21.28
C TYR A 45 0.09 10.26 -21.92
N LEU A 46 1.23 10.17 -21.20
CA LEU A 46 2.46 9.64 -21.80
C LEU A 46 2.35 8.15 -22.14
N PHE A 47 1.84 7.36 -21.21
CA PHE A 47 1.74 5.91 -21.39
C PHE A 47 0.35 5.46 -21.89
N GLY A 48 -0.71 6.10 -21.44
CA GLY A 48 -2.09 5.72 -21.76
C GLY A 48 -2.56 6.18 -23.14
N GLU A 49 -2.07 7.30 -23.65
CA GLU A 49 -2.38 7.75 -25.01
C GLU A 49 -1.22 7.45 -25.97
N LEU A 50 -0.04 8.01 -25.75
CA LEU A 50 1.04 7.92 -26.73
C LEU A 50 1.56 6.48 -26.87
N TYR A 51 1.96 5.86 -25.77
CA TYR A 51 2.53 4.51 -25.80
C TYR A 51 1.49 3.44 -26.14
N TYR A 52 0.31 3.50 -25.53
CA TYR A 52 -0.78 2.55 -25.80
C TYR A 52 -1.21 2.59 -27.28
N ASN A 53 -1.47 3.78 -27.83
CA ASN A 53 -1.89 3.91 -29.24
C ASN A 53 -0.78 3.48 -30.18
N PHE A 54 0.48 3.80 -29.87
CA PHE A 54 1.63 3.32 -30.64
C PHE A 54 1.63 1.79 -30.68
N ILE A 55 1.62 1.12 -29.53
CA ILE A 55 1.65 -0.34 -29.47
C ILE A 55 0.42 -0.97 -30.13
N MET A 56 -0.78 -0.44 -29.88
CA MET A 56 -2.00 -1.00 -30.44
C MET A 56 -2.03 -0.88 -31.97
N SER A 57 -1.54 0.24 -32.53
CA SER A 57 -1.42 0.42 -33.98
C SER A 57 -0.50 -0.63 -34.63
N TYR A 58 0.59 -1.02 -33.96
CA TYR A 58 1.43 -2.12 -34.43
C TYR A 58 0.74 -3.48 -34.22
N ALA A 59 0.09 -3.68 -33.07
CA ALA A 59 -0.57 -4.94 -32.72
C ALA A 59 -1.68 -5.31 -33.71
N THR A 60 -2.60 -4.40 -34.02
CA THR A 60 -3.74 -4.66 -34.95
C THR A 60 -3.30 -4.88 -36.39
N THR A 61 -2.07 -4.51 -36.75
CA THR A 61 -1.51 -4.73 -38.08
C THR A 61 -0.92 -6.13 -38.24
N PHE A 62 -0.42 -6.72 -37.14
CA PHE A 62 0.35 -7.98 -37.18
C PHE A 62 -0.29 -9.15 -36.45
N PHE A 63 -1.22 -8.89 -35.51
CA PHE A 63 -1.82 -9.91 -34.66
C PHE A 63 -3.33 -9.75 -34.56
N ASP A 64 -4.03 -10.89 -34.54
CA ASP A 64 -5.45 -10.95 -34.24
C ASP A 64 -5.64 -10.78 -32.72
N LEU A 65 -6.36 -9.75 -32.29
CA LEU A 65 -6.51 -9.40 -30.87
C LEU A 65 -7.26 -10.47 -30.06
N ASP A 66 -8.08 -11.27 -30.74
CA ASP A 66 -8.86 -12.37 -30.15
C ASP A 66 -8.03 -13.66 -29.96
N SER A 67 -6.82 -13.72 -30.54
CA SER A 67 -5.91 -14.84 -30.34
C SER A 67 -5.33 -14.85 -28.92
N PHE A 68 -4.97 -16.03 -28.42
CA PHE A 68 -4.32 -16.16 -27.09
C PHE A 68 -3.09 -15.24 -26.96
N LEU A 69 -2.25 -15.16 -28.00
CA LEU A 69 -1.07 -14.29 -28.03
C LEU A 69 -1.45 -12.81 -28.08
N GLY A 70 -2.48 -12.44 -28.86
CA GLY A 70 -3.03 -11.09 -28.90
C GLY A 70 -3.53 -10.63 -27.54
N CYS A 71 -4.31 -11.47 -26.85
CA CYS A 71 -4.81 -11.20 -25.51
C CYS A 71 -3.68 -11.13 -24.46
N LEU A 72 -2.69 -12.04 -24.53
CA LEU A 72 -1.56 -12.09 -23.60
C LEU A 72 -0.63 -10.88 -23.71
N LEU A 73 -0.38 -10.40 -24.94
CA LEU A 73 0.56 -9.31 -25.20
C LEU A 73 -0.12 -7.94 -25.18
N PHE A 74 -1.29 -7.83 -25.82
CA PHE A 74 -1.94 -6.55 -26.14
C PHE A 74 -3.33 -6.38 -25.55
N GLY A 75 -3.88 -7.41 -24.90
CA GLY A 75 -5.21 -7.34 -24.29
C GLY A 75 -5.30 -6.31 -23.14
N GLU A 76 -6.48 -6.25 -22.52
CA GLU A 76 -6.74 -5.36 -21.38
C GLU A 76 -5.81 -5.64 -20.19
N TYR A 77 -5.28 -6.86 -20.07
CA TYR A 77 -4.25 -7.23 -19.07
C TYR A 77 -2.91 -7.59 -19.72
N GLY A 78 -2.68 -7.11 -20.95
CA GLY A 78 -1.55 -7.49 -21.77
C GLY A 78 -0.19 -7.13 -21.16
N LEU A 79 0.80 -7.99 -21.43
CA LEU A 79 2.18 -7.80 -20.98
C LEU A 79 2.82 -6.51 -21.51
N LEU A 80 2.48 -6.10 -22.74
CA LEU A 80 3.03 -4.89 -23.37
C LEU A 80 2.16 -3.66 -23.16
N THR A 81 0.89 -3.82 -22.81
CA THR A 81 -0.01 -2.70 -22.50
C THR A 81 0.08 -2.35 -21.03
N MET A 82 -0.42 -3.20 -20.14
CA MET A 82 -0.59 -2.84 -18.74
C MET A 82 0.73 -2.70 -17.97
N ILE A 83 1.70 -3.59 -18.20
CA ILE A 83 2.93 -3.57 -17.39
C ILE A 83 3.70 -2.26 -17.58
N PRO A 84 4.01 -1.81 -18.81
CA PRO A 84 4.81 -0.60 -18.97
C PRO A 84 4.05 0.65 -18.51
N ILE A 85 2.74 0.72 -18.81
CA ILE A 85 1.89 1.84 -18.38
C ILE A 85 1.90 1.97 -16.86
N TYR A 86 1.79 0.86 -16.12
CA TYR A 86 1.74 0.95 -14.67
C TYR A 86 3.12 1.01 -14.02
N LEU A 87 4.09 0.24 -14.50
CA LEU A 87 5.43 0.20 -13.93
C LEU A 87 6.17 1.53 -14.14
N PHE A 88 6.11 2.08 -15.35
CA PHE A 88 6.80 3.33 -15.68
C PHE A 88 5.89 4.56 -15.57
N GLY A 89 4.60 4.43 -15.90
CA GLY A 89 3.67 5.55 -15.85
C GLY A 89 3.16 5.88 -14.44
N LEU A 90 2.74 4.87 -13.67
CA LEU A 90 2.25 5.09 -12.30
C LEU A 90 3.37 4.99 -11.27
N LEU A 91 4.10 3.89 -11.30
CA LEU A 91 4.90 3.46 -10.15
C LEU A 91 6.22 4.21 -10.04
N LEU A 92 6.92 4.40 -11.17
CA LEU A 92 8.20 5.10 -11.21
C LEU A 92 8.13 6.53 -10.62
N PRO A 93 7.25 7.44 -11.07
CA PRO A 93 7.20 8.80 -10.51
C PRO A 93 6.80 8.79 -9.04
N LEU A 94 5.85 7.92 -8.64
CA LEU A 94 5.40 7.81 -7.26
C LEU A 94 6.52 7.35 -6.33
N VAL A 95 7.21 6.26 -6.68
CA VAL A 95 8.31 5.68 -5.91
C VAL A 95 9.50 6.64 -5.86
N PHE A 96 9.81 7.31 -6.98
CA PHE A 96 10.88 8.30 -7.04
C PHE A 96 10.63 9.47 -6.07
N SER A 97 9.45 10.09 -6.12
CA SER A 97 9.12 11.18 -5.21
C SER A 97 9.09 10.73 -3.75
N PHE A 98 8.67 9.50 -3.51
CA PHE A 98 8.67 8.95 -2.16
C PHE A 98 10.09 8.77 -1.60
N TYR A 99 10.98 8.09 -2.33
CA TYR A 99 12.38 7.96 -1.93
C TYR A 99 13.10 9.30 -1.83
N PHE A 100 12.73 10.28 -2.65
CA PHE A 100 13.24 11.64 -2.56
C PHE A 100 12.95 12.26 -1.19
N VAL A 101 11.68 12.26 -0.78
CA VAL A 101 11.26 12.81 0.51
C VAL A 101 11.83 12.01 1.68
N MET A 102 11.83 10.68 1.59
CA MET A 102 12.40 9.81 2.62
C MET A 102 13.90 10.04 2.80
N THR A 103 14.66 10.16 1.71
CA THR A 103 16.10 10.43 1.76
C THR A 103 16.37 11.81 2.34
N LEU A 104 15.56 12.82 2.00
CA LEU A 104 15.65 14.15 2.58
C LEU A 104 15.42 14.13 4.09
N LEU A 105 14.39 13.41 4.56
CA LEU A 105 14.09 13.24 5.99
C LEU A 105 15.14 12.40 6.74
N GLN A 106 15.77 11.46 6.05
CA GLN A 106 16.82 10.59 6.61
C GLN A 106 18.13 11.34 6.77
N ASP A 107 18.59 12.01 5.70
CA ASP A 107 19.86 12.73 5.67
C ASP A 107 19.80 14.00 6.54
N SER A 108 18.62 14.59 6.75
CA SER A 108 18.42 15.70 7.70
C SER A 108 18.45 15.28 9.18
N GLY A 109 18.44 13.98 9.47
CA GLY A 109 18.42 13.47 10.84
C GLY A 109 17.07 13.63 11.55
N ILE A 110 16.00 14.01 10.83
CA ILE A 110 14.65 14.15 11.40
C ILE A 110 14.12 12.77 11.80
N PHE A 111 14.34 11.72 10.99
CA PHE A 111 13.89 10.36 11.32
C PHE A 111 14.39 9.85 12.66
N HIS A 112 15.65 10.13 13.02
CA HIS A 112 16.20 9.71 14.32
C HIS A 112 15.46 10.32 15.51
N ARG A 113 14.95 11.55 15.37
CA ARG A 113 14.16 12.23 16.41
C ARG A 113 12.75 11.67 16.48
N ILE A 114 12.12 11.41 15.32
CA ILE A 114 10.82 10.74 15.26
C ILE A 114 10.92 9.35 15.90
N SER A 115 11.98 8.59 15.64
CA SER A 115 12.24 7.29 16.27
C SER A 115 12.29 7.37 17.79
N VAL A 116 12.94 8.39 18.36
CA VAL A 116 13.01 8.58 19.82
C VAL A 116 11.63 8.85 20.41
N LEU A 117 10.85 9.73 19.78
CA LEU A 117 9.51 10.09 20.25
C LEU A 117 8.53 8.92 20.14
N ALA A 118 8.64 8.15 19.06
CA ALA A 118 7.77 7.01 18.78
C ALA A 118 8.18 5.73 19.52
N ASP A 119 9.41 5.63 20.05
CA ASP A 119 9.92 4.43 20.73
C ASP A 119 9.01 3.96 21.86
N LYS A 120 8.45 4.88 22.65
CA LYS A 120 7.53 4.54 23.76
C LYS A 120 6.23 3.90 23.25
N VAL A 121 5.68 4.41 22.15
CA VAL A 121 4.44 3.91 21.55
C VAL A 121 4.71 2.55 20.88
N PHE A 122 5.78 2.44 20.10
CA PHE A 122 6.11 1.21 19.40
C PHE A 122 6.47 0.05 20.34
N ARG A 123 7.11 0.33 21.48
CA ARG A 123 7.39 -0.70 22.50
C ARG A 123 6.15 -1.33 23.08
N ALA A 124 5.04 -0.59 23.19
CA ALA A 124 3.76 -1.16 23.65
C ALA A 124 3.25 -2.25 22.68
N ILE A 125 3.64 -2.15 21.41
CA ILE A 125 3.25 -3.02 20.30
C ILE A 125 4.39 -4.00 19.94
N GLY A 126 5.45 -4.08 20.77
CA GLY A 126 6.56 -5.02 20.57
C GLY A 126 7.59 -4.62 19.51
N LEU A 127 7.56 -3.38 19.06
CA LEU A 127 8.50 -2.79 18.10
C LEU A 127 9.49 -1.85 18.79
N SER A 128 10.61 -1.56 18.12
CA SER A 128 11.55 -0.51 18.54
C SER A 128 11.28 0.79 17.77
N GLY A 129 11.77 1.93 18.27
CA GLY A 129 11.69 3.22 17.57
C GLY A 129 12.29 3.22 16.15
N GLY A 130 13.13 2.23 15.81
CA GLY A 130 13.63 2.02 14.45
C GLY A 130 12.54 1.59 13.45
N ALA A 131 11.44 1.02 13.93
CA ALA A 131 10.31 0.59 13.09
C ALA A 131 9.48 1.74 12.52
N ILE A 132 9.73 2.99 12.93
CA ILE A 132 9.03 4.15 12.34
C ILE A 132 9.29 4.26 10.84
N VAL A 133 10.52 3.95 10.39
CA VAL A 133 10.90 4.08 8.98
C VAL A 133 10.06 3.15 8.10
N PRO A 134 10.03 1.81 8.33
CA PRO A 134 9.16 0.92 7.56
C PRO A 134 7.67 1.26 7.70
N ILE A 135 7.22 1.71 8.87
CA ILE A 135 5.81 2.03 9.10
C ILE A 135 5.37 3.27 8.32
N VAL A 136 6.18 4.33 8.30
CA VAL A 136 5.92 5.51 7.47
C VAL A 136 6.03 5.15 5.98
N LEU A 137 6.98 4.27 5.62
CA LEU A 137 7.11 3.74 4.27
C LEU A 137 5.82 3.03 3.79
N GLY A 138 5.12 2.35 4.72
CA GLY A 138 3.90 1.58 4.44
C GLY A 138 2.73 2.40 3.88
N PHE A 139 2.56 3.65 4.34
CA PHE A 139 1.54 4.57 3.82
C PHE A 139 1.80 4.99 2.36
N GLY A 140 3.04 4.87 1.88
CA GLY A 140 3.37 5.03 0.47
C GLY A 140 3.08 3.74 -0.30
N CYS A 141 3.96 2.76 -0.13
CA CYS A 141 3.84 1.46 -0.77
C CYS A 141 4.29 0.35 0.18
N VAL A 142 3.39 -0.62 0.42
CA VAL A 142 3.63 -1.73 1.35
C VAL A 142 4.80 -2.62 0.89
N THR A 143 5.06 -2.73 -0.42
CA THR A 143 6.21 -3.50 -0.94
C THR A 143 7.55 -2.92 -0.51
N ALA A 144 7.76 -1.62 -0.75
CA ALA A 144 8.97 -0.91 -0.34
C ALA A 144 9.13 -0.92 1.19
N ALA A 145 8.02 -0.76 1.90
CA ALA A 145 7.98 -0.88 3.35
C ALA A 145 8.48 -2.24 3.82
N LEU A 146 7.96 -3.34 3.25
CA LEU A 146 8.38 -4.71 3.60
C LEU A 146 9.88 -4.95 3.38
N ILE A 147 10.43 -4.47 2.25
CA ILE A 147 11.88 -4.54 1.98
C ILE A 147 12.66 -3.82 3.09
N SER A 148 12.24 -2.61 3.46
CA SER A 148 12.90 -1.82 4.50
C SER A 148 12.81 -2.43 5.90
N VAL A 149 11.86 -3.34 6.16
CA VAL A 149 11.77 -4.07 7.43
C VAL A 149 13.05 -4.87 7.69
N GLY A 150 13.76 -5.31 6.65
CA GLY A 150 15.06 -5.99 6.77
C GLY A 150 16.12 -5.20 7.56
N THR A 151 15.97 -3.87 7.68
CA THR A 151 16.87 -3.01 8.46
C THR A 151 16.69 -3.14 9.98
N LEU A 152 15.60 -3.74 10.46
CA LEU A 152 15.35 -3.95 11.88
C LEU A 152 16.28 -5.01 12.46
N LYS A 153 16.76 -4.79 13.70
CA LYS A 153 17.80 -5.63 14.32
C LYS A 153 17.31 -7.01 14.78
N SER A 154 16.03 -7.16 15.05
CA SER A 154 15.45 -8.38 15.63
C SER A 154 14.50 -9.04 14.66
N LYS A 155 14.63 -10.36 14.47
CA LYS A 155 13.68 -11.17 13.68
C LYS A 155 12.24 -11.07 14.20
N ARG A 156 12.07 -10.88 15.51
CA ARG A 156 10.75 -10.61 16.11
C ARG A 156 10.16 -9.29 15.62
N GLU A 157 10.93 -8.21 15.71
CA GLU A 157 10.47 -6.88 15.24
C GLU A 157 10.17 -6.90 13.75
N GLN A 158 11.02 -7.59 12.99
CA GLN A 158 10.84 -7.81 11.58
C GLN A 158 9.52 -8.53 11.25
N LEU A 159 9.18 -9.58 11.98
CA LEU A 159 7.91 -10.30 11.78
C LEU A 159 6.71 -9.41 12.17
N ILE A 160 6.76 -8.76 13.33
CA ILE A 160 5.67 -7.89 13.81
C ILE A 160 5.42 -6.75 12.82
N ALA A 161 6.47 -6.07 12.36
CA ALA A 161 6.35 -4.99 11.39
C ALA A 161 5.79 -5.48 10.06
N SER A 162 6.28 -6.61 9.54
CA SER A 162 5.75 -7.19 8.29
C SER A 162 4.26 -7.54 8.40
N VAL A 163 3.82 -8.10 9.53
CA VAL A 163 2.41 -8.44 9.75
C VAL A 163 1.54 -7.18 9.85
N LEU A 164 1.97 -6.18 10.62
CA LEU A 164 1.24 -4.91 10.75
C LEU A 164 1.10 -4.19 9.41
N LEU A 165 2.18 -4.13 8.63
CA LEU A 165 2.20 -3.54 7.28
C LEU A 165 1.21 -4.22 6.32
N CYS A 166 1.09 -5.55 6.39
CA CYS A 166 0.14 -6.29 5.56
C CYS A 166 -1.32 -6.13 6.04
N PHE A 167 -1.56 -5.97 7.34
CA PHE A 167 -2.90 -5.94 7.92
C PHE A 167 -3.58 -4.58 7.89
N SER A 168 -2.88 -3.51 8.28
CA SER A 168 -3.59 -2.29 8.73
C SER A 168 -3.16 -1.02 8.03
N PHE A 169 -2.21 -1.09 7.10
CA PHE A 169 -1.72 0.10 6.39
C PHE A 169 -2.42 0.25 5.05
N PRO A 170 -3.27 1.28 4.89
CA PRO A 170 -3.69 1.68 3.57
C PRO A 170 -2.47 2.24 2.81
N CYS A 171 -2.19 1.68 1.63
CA CYS A 171 -1.19 2.24 0.73
C CYS A 171 -1.67 3.57 0.13
N SER A 172 -0.77 4.30 -0.52
CA SER A 172 -1.07 5.62 -1.11
C SER A 172 -2.31 5.62 -2.02
N ALA A 173 -2.49 4.60 -2.85
CA ALA A 173 -3.67 4.48 -3.70
C ALA A 173 -4.97 4.30 -2.90
N GLN A 174 -4.96 3.48 -1.85
CA GLN A 174 -6.12 3.31 -0.97
C GLN A 174 -6.41 4.60 -0.19
N LEU A 175 -5.39 5.31 0.28
CA LEU A 175 -5.55 6.59 0.97
C LEU A 175 -6.25 7.62 0.08
N THR A 176 -5.82 7.75 -1.19
CA THR A 176 -6.45 8.68 -2.14
C THR A 176 -7.93 8.38 -2.33
N ILE A 177 -8.29 7.10 -2.43
CA ILE A 177 -9.67 6.69 -2.72
C ILE A 177 -10.54 6.73 -1.47
N VAL A 178 -10.01 6.39 -0.29
CA VAL A 178 -10.65 6.64 1.00
C VAL A 178 -10.99 8.13 1.13
N LEU A 179 -10.05 9.03 0.80
CA LEU A 179 -10.30 10.47 0.86
C LEU A 179 -11.30 10.96 -0.19
N ALA A 180 -11.23 10.43 -1.41
CA ALA A 180 -12.18 10.77 -2.47
C ALA A 180 -13.60 10.36 -2.08
N ILE A 181 -13.77 9.12 -1.60
CA ILE A 181 -15.05 8.59 -1.13
C ILE A 181 -15.52 9.28 0.14
N SER A 182 -14.61 9.67 1.04
CA SER A 182 -14.94 10.42 2.26
C SER A 182 -15.66 11.74 1.99
N SER A 183 -15.50 12.33 0.79
CA SER A 183 -16.25 13.54 0.42
C SER A 183 -17.74 13.29 0.16
N PHE A 184 -18.11 12.04 -0.13
CA PHE A 184 -19.50 11.60 -0.37
C PHE A 184 -20.16 10.97 0.86
N LEU A 185 -19.37 10.55 1.86
CA LEU A 185 -19.86 9.84 3.05
C LEU A 185 -20.16 10.80 4.21
N GLU A 186 -21.16 10.46 5.03
CA GLU A 186 -21.36 11.13 6.31
C GLU A 186 -20.19 10.91 7.28
N ILE A 187 -19.96 11.90 8.14
CA ILE A 187 -18.86 11.91 9.13
C ILE A 187 -18.87 10.66 10.03
N LYS A 188 -20.06 10.13 10.35
CA LYS A 188 -20.22 8.91 11.17
C LYS A 188 -19.51 7.71 10.55
N TYR A 189 -19.61 7.53 9.24
CA TYR A 189 -19.03 6.41 8.51
C TYR A 189 -17.50 6.54 8.39
N ILE A 190 -17.02 7.76 8.19
CA ILE A 190 -15.58 8.07 8.19
C ILE A 190 -14.97 7.74 9.57
N LEU A 191 -15.62 8.16 10.65
CA LEU A 191 -15.20 7.84 12.02
C LEU A 191 -15.19 6.33 12.27
N LEU A 192 -16.21 5.61 11.78
CA LEU A 192 -16.28 4.15 11.92
C LEU A 192 -15.13 3.46 11.17
N TYR A 193 -14.79 3.90 9.96
CA TYR A 193 -13.63 3.39 9.22
C TYR A 193 -12.32 3.61 10.01
N PHE A 194 -12.02 4.85 10.41
CA PHE A 194 -10.77 5.16 11.12
C PHE A 194 -10.68 4.43 12.47
N PHE A 195 -11.77 4.39 13.22
CA PHE A 195 -11.83 3.69 14.50
C PHE A 195 -11.57 2.19 14.33
N THR A 196 -12.15 1.56 13.30
CA THR A 196 -11.97 0.14 13.03
C THR A 196 -10.53 -0.18 12.66
N ILE A 197 -9.94 0.54 11.69
CA ILE A 197 -8.56 0.32 11.25
C ILE A 197 -7.57 0.55 12.40
N LEU A 198 -7.77 1.61 13.19
CA LEU A 198 -6.92 1.92 14.34
C LEU A 198 -7.03 0.85 15.44
N THR A 199 -8.25 0.38 15.71
CA THR A 199 -8.48 -0.70 16.69
C THR A 199 -7.78 -1.97 16.26
N ILE A 200 -7.91 -2.37 15.00
CA ILE A 200 -7.27 -3.58 14.47
C ILE A 200 -5.75 -3.43 14.46
N PHE A 201 -5.22 -2.26 14.12
CA PHE A 201 -3.78 -1.99 14.18
C PHE A 201 -3.22 -2.17 15.59
N LEU A 202 -3.86 -1.56 16.60
CA LEU A 202 -3.42 -1.67 17.99
C LEU A 202 -3.59 -3.09 18.54
N LEU A 203 -4.74 -3.72 18.25
CA LEU A 203 -5.08 -5.04 18.76
C LEU A 203 -4.20 -6.13 18.14
N SER A 204 -4.01 -6.11 16.82
CA SER A 204 -3.10 -7.05 16.14
C SER A 204 -1.69 -6.92 16.68
N GLY A 205 -1.20 -5.70 16.85
CA GLY A 205 0.14 -5.48 17.36
C GLY A 205 0.31 -5.85 18.83
N PHE A 206 -0.70 -5.66 19.69
CA PHE A 206 -0.68 -6.15 21.07
C PHE A 206 -0.70 -7.69 21.13
N ILE A 207 -1.56 -8.34 20.34
CA ILE A 207 -1.63 -9.80 20.23
C ILE A 207 -0.28 -10.35 19.77
N LEU A 208 0.32 -9.78 18.73
CA LEU A 208 1.61 -10.22 18.23
C LEU A 208 2.74 -10.02 19.24
N ASN A 209 2.71 -8.92 19.99
CA ASN A 209 3.65 -8.67 21.07
C ASN A 209 3.59 -9.74 22.17
N PHE A 210 2.39 -10.26 22.44
CA PHE A 210 2.16 -11.35 23.39
C PHE A 210 2.52 -12.72 22.82
N LEU A 211 2.13 -13.02 21.58
CA LEU A 211 2.32 -14.33 20.95
C LEU A 211 3.78 -14.63 20.61
N ILE A 212 4.54 -13.63 20.16
CA ILE A 212 5.88 -13.83 19.62
C ILE A 212 6.91 -13.70 20.75
N PRO A 213 7.64 -14.76 21.13
CA PRO A 213 8.60 -14.71 22.24
C PRO A 213 9.82 -13.82 21.93
N GLY A 214 10.40 -13.21 22.97
CA GLY A 214 11.56 -12.31 22.86
C GLY A 214 11.40 -10.99 23.62
N LYS A 215 12.33 -10.05 23.42
CA LYS A 215 12.20 -8.65 23.84
C LYS A 215 12.55 -7.75 22.66
N SER A 216 11.88 -6.61 22.54
CA SER A 216 12.27 -5.57 21.59
C SER A 216 13.71 -5.16 21.86
N SER A 217 14.49 -4.97 20.80
CA SER A 217 15.86 -4.49 20.88
C SER A 217 15.89 -3.15 21.63
N LYS A 218 16.86 -2.95 22.53
CA LYS A 218 17.10 -1.62 23.08
C LYS A 218 17.54 -0.72 21.92
N TYR A 219 16.62 0.11 21.42
CA TYR A 219 16.98 1.18 20.53
C TYR A 219 17.84 2.17 21.32
N ILE A 220 19.14 2.19 21.01
CA ILE A 220 20.07 3.20 21.50
C ILE A 220 20.26 4.17 20.33
N PRO A 221 19.46 5.24 20.23
CA PRO A 221 19.66 6.23 19.18
C PRO A 221 20.98 6.93 19.47
N ARG A 222 22.00 6.68 18.65
CA ARG A 222 23.03 7.69 18.44
C ARG A 222 22.33 8.79 17.66
N LEU A 223 21.92 9.87 18.31
CA LEU A 223 21.29 11.00 17.62
C LEU A 223 22.35 11.70 16.76
N PRO A 224 22.29 11.64 15.43
CA PRO A 224 23.14 12.48 14.61
C PRO A 224 22.71 13.95 14.76
N ALA A 225 23.67 14.85 14.58
CA ALA A 225 23.37 16.29 14.51
C ALA A 225 22.39 16.57 13.36
N LEU A 226 21.54 17.58 13.52
CA LEU A 226 20.73 18.11 12.41
C LEU A 226 21.68 18.74 11.39
N VAL A 227 21.73 18.18 10.19
CA VAL A 227 22.52 18.68 9.07
C VAL A 227 21.57 18.99 7.92
N MET A 228 21.89 19.99 7.11
CA MET A 228 21.15 20.27 5.89
C MET A 228 21.54 19.22 4.84
N PRO A 229 20.57 18.47 4.26
CA PRO A 229 20.89 17.39 3.34
C PRO A 229 21.46 17.96 2.04
N SER A 230 22.51 17.34 1.50
CA SER A 230 23.08 17.74 0.21
C SER A 230 22.18 17.25 -0.93
N ILE A 231 21.70 18.19 -1.75
CA ILE A 231 20.72 17.91 -2.82
C ILE A 231 21.27 16.84 -3.79
N THR A 232 22.56 16.88 -4.12
CA THR A 232 23.21 15.91 -5.00
C THR A 232 23.18 14.48 -4.42
N ASN A 233 23.42 14.32 -3.11
CA ASN A 233 23.38 13.00 -2.49
C ASN A 233 21.94 12.48 -2.44
N VAL A 234 20.99 13.36 -2.10
CA VAL A 234 19.56 13.03 -2.09
C VAL A 234 19.12 12.53 -3.47
N PHE A 235 19.44 13.26 -4.56
CA PHE A 235 19.09 12.84 -5.92
C PHE A 235 19.76 11.54 -6.33
N ASN A 236 21.07 11.40 -6.14
CA ASN A 236 21.81 10.19 -6.53
C ASN A 236 21.32 8.95 -5.79
N LYS A 237 21.01 9.07 -4.50
CA LYS A 237 20.46 7.99 -3.68
C LYS A 237 19.03 7.67 -4.12
N THR A 238 18.20 8.68 -4.35
CA THR A 238 16.83 8.49 -4.85
C THR A 238 16.80 7.74 -6.18
N ILE A 239 17.65 8.11 -7.14
CA ILE A 239 17.73 7.45 -8.46
C ILE A 239 18.13 5.98 -8.28
N ARG A 240 19.12 5.69 -7.43
CA ARG A 240 19.59 4.33 -7.17
C ARG A 240 18.48 3.47 -6.55
N GLU A 241 17.89 3.92 -5.46
CA GLU A 241 16.83 3.18 -4.75
C GLU A 241 15.60 2.97 -5.64
N SER A 242 15.23 3.96 -6.45
CA SER A 242 14.12 3.83 -7.41
C SER A 242 14.42 2.82 -8.50
N LYS A 243 15.65 2.79 -9.02
CA LYS A 243 16.08 1.82 -10.03
C LYS A 243 16.09 0.41 -9.46
N ASP A 244 16.67 0.23 -8.28
CA ASP A 244 16.73 -1.07 -7.61
C ASP A 244 15.32 -1.59 -7.33
N PHE A 245 14.42 -0.71 -6.87
CA PHE A 245 13.01 -1.03 -6.69
C PHE A 245 12.34 -1.50 -8.00
N ILE A 246 12.55 -0.81 -9.13
CA ILE A 246 11.93 -1.18 -10.40
C ILE A 246 12.46 -2.54 -10.88
N ILE A 247 13.76 -2.79 -10.74
CA ILE A 247 14.36 -4.09 -11.09
C ILE A 247 13.74 -5.21 -10.26
N ASP A 248 13.58 -5.01 -8.95
CA ASP A 248 12.98 -6.00 -8.05
C ASP A 248 11.48 -6.18 -8.29
N ALA A 249 10.76 -5.12 -8.66
CA ALA A 249 9.32 -5.17 -8.89
C ALA A 249 8.95 -5.75 -10.26
N THR A 250 9.77 -5.55 -11.30
CA THR A 250 9.46 -5.94 -12.69
C THR A 250 9.05 -7.42 -12.84
N PRO A 251 9.77 -8.41 -12.26
CA PRO A 251 9.38 -9.81 -12.38
C PRO A 251 7.99 -10.10 -11.80
N SER A 252 7.65 -9.44 -10.68
CA SER A 252 6.34 -9.61 -10.04
C SER A 252 5.20 -9.09 -10.92
N PHE A 253 5.41 -7.97 -11.61
CA PHE A 253 4.43 -7.41 -12.55
C PHE A 253 4.27 -8.28 -13.80
N ILE A 254 5.37 -8.84 -14.32
CA ILE A 254 5.32 -9.77 -15.47
C ILE A 254 4.53 -11.03 -15.13
N ILE A 255 4.83 -11.66 -14.00
CA ILE A 255 4.14 -12.87 -13.57
C ILE A 255 2.66 -12.58 -13.27
N GLY A 256 2.38 -11.48 -12.55
CA GLY A 256 1.01 -11.07 -12.23
C GLY A 256 0.19 -10.73 -13.47
N GLY A 257 0.76 -9.98 -14.42
CA GLY A 257 0.11 -9.63 -15.69
C GLY A 257 -0.16 -10.85 -16.57
N ALA A 258 0.84 -11.72 -16.76
CA ALA A 258 0.66 -12.96 -17.51
C ALA A 258 -0.44 -13.85 -16.90
N LEU A 259 -0.43 -14.00 -15.57
CA LEU A 259 -1.45 -14.76 -14.85
C LEU A 259 -2.85 -14.16 -15.09
N MET A 260 -2.99 -12.83 -15.05
CA MET A 260 -4.26 -12.16 -15.33
C MET A 260 -4.75 -12.35 -16.74
N ALA A 261 -3.88 -12.17 -17.73
CA ALA A 261 -4.25 -12.38 -19.13
C ALA A 261 -4.75 -13.82 -19.37
N ILE A 262 -4.10 -14.82 -18.76
CA ILE A 262 -4.53 -16.22 -18.84
C ILE A 262 -5.89 -16.44 -18.15
N LEU A 263 -6.07 -15.89 -16.94
CA LEU A 263 -7.33 -15.99 -16.18
C LEU A 263 -8.50 -15.34 -16.93
N HIS A 264 -8.24 -14.20 -17.57
CA HIS A 264 -9.21 -13.47 -18.38
C HIS A 264 -9.57 -14.27 -19.64
N TYR A 265 -8.57 -14.73 -20.40
CA TYR A 265 -8.80 -15.52 -21.62
C TYR A 265 -9.56 -16.83 -21.36
N THR A 266 -9.25 -17.53 -20.26
CA THR A 266 -9.88 -18.83 -19.94
C THR A 266 -11.27 -18.70 -19.32
N ASN A 267 -11.79 -17.48 -19.10
CA ASN A 267 -13.00 -17.22 -18.30
C ASN A 267 -12.96 -17.87 -16.88
N SER A 268 -11.78 -18.27 -16.41
CA SER A 268 -11.63 -18.88 -15.09
C SER A 268 -11.87 -17.86 -13.98
N PHE A 269 -11.68 -16.57 -14.26
CA PHE A 269 -12.05 -15.48 -13.36
C PHE A 269 -13.53 -15.55 -12.94
N VAL A 270 -14.44 -15.93 -13.87
CA VAL A 270 -15.87 -16.09 -13.59
C VAL A 270 -16.15 -17.28 -12.66
N LYS A 271 -15.36 -18.35 -12.74
CA LYS A 271 -15.47 -19.49 -11.82
C LYS A 271 -15.00 -19.13 -10.41
N ILE A 272 -13.90 -18.38 -10.31
CA ILE A 272 -13.40 -17.86 -9.04
C ILE A 272 -14.42 -16.87 -8.45
N TYR A 273 -14.98 -15.99 -9.28
CA TYR A 273 -16.06 -15.09 -8.91
C TYR A 273 -17.24 -15.83 -8.28
N LYS A 274 -17.75 -16.90 -8.91
CA LYS A 274 -18.86 -17.71 -8.36
C LYS A 274 -18.50 -18.44 -7.05
N LEU A 275 -17.21 -18.72 -6.81
CA LEU A 275 -16.75 -19.32 -5.58
C LEU A 275 -16.69 -18.30 -4.43
N PHE A 276 -16.31 -17.06 -4.72
CA PHE A 276 -16.18 -15.99 -3.72
C PHE A 276 -17.44 -15.13 -3.56
N SER A 277 -18.37 -15.13 -4.52
CA SER A 277 -19.64 -14.42 -4.42
C SER A 277 -20.46 -14.74 -3.17
N PRO A 278 -20.62 -16.00 -2.70
CA PRO A 278 -21.37 -16.26 -1.47
C PRO A 278 -20.69 -15.68 -0.22
N LEU A 279 -19.37 -15.46 -0.27
CA LEU A 279 -18.60 -14.86 0.82
C LEU A 279 -18.81 -13.34 0.88
N THR A 280 -18.94 -12.68 -0.27
CA THR A 280 -19.17 -11.23 -0.37
C THR A 280 -20.64 -10.84 -0.23
N SER A 281 -21.56 -11.52 -0.92
CA SER A 281 -22.99 -11.22 -0.82
C SER A 281 -23.65 -11.85 0.40
N GLY A 282 -23.14 -12.98 0.90
CA GLY A 282 -23.63 -13.62 2.13
C GLY A 282 -23.13 -12.93 3.40
N LEU A 283 -21.82 -12.99 3.66
CA LEU A 283 -21.22 -12.52 4.92
C LEU A 283 -21.23 -10.98 5.02
N LEU A 284 -20.91 -10.29 3.92
CA LEU A 284 -20.75 -8.83 3.89
C LEU A 284 -22.01 -8.10 3.40
N LYS A 285 -23.05 -8.81 2.89
CA LYS A 285 -24.25 -8.22 2.25
C LYS A 285 -23.92 -7.15 1.21
N LEU A 286 -22.82 -7.33 0.48
CA LEU A 286 -22.40 -6.43 -0.60
C LEU A 286 -23.05 -6.88 -1.93
N PRO A 287 -23.29 -5.96 -2.87
CA PRO A 287 -23.73 -6.33 -4.23
C PRO A 287 -22.68 -7.22 -4.90
N ASP A 288 -23.11 -8.12 -5.77
CA ASP A 288 -22.23 -9.14 -6.37
C ASP A 288 -21.03 -8.55 -7.13
N GLN A 289 -21.19 -7.33 -7.68
CA GLN A 289 -20.13 -6.55 -8.33
C GLN A 289 -18.94 -6.22 -7.39
N ALA A 290 -19.15 -6.18 -6.07
CA ALA A 290 -18.08 -5.96 -5.09
C ALA A 290 -17.08 -7.13 -5.05
N THR A 291 -17.44 -8.30 -5.59
CA THR A 291 -16.54 -9.45 -5.66
C THR A 291 -15.35 -9.16 -6.57
N ASP A 292 -15.57 -8.43 -7.66
CA ASP A 292 -14.51 -8.04 -8.60
C ASP A 292 -13.47 -7.16 -7.90
N LEU A 293 -13.93 -6.25 -7.05
CA LEU A 293 -13.06 -5.40 -6.23
C LEU A 293 -12.12 -6.20 -5.32
N PHE A 294 -12.62 -7.24 -4.65
CA PHE A 294 -11.76 -8.07 -3.79
C PHE A 294 -10.80 -8.94 -4.61
N LEU A 295 -11.26 -9.51 -5.72
CA LEU A 295 -10.38 -10.27 -6.62
C LEU A 295 -9.27 -9.39 -7.18
N LEU A 296 -9.60 -8.19 -7.67
CA LEU A 296 -8.65 -7.20 -8.14
C LEU A 296 -7.68 -6.78 -7.02
N SER A 297 -8.12 -6.76 -5.76
CA SER A 297 -7.27 -6.35 -4.62
C SER A 297 -6.10 -7.30 -4.37
N ILE A 298 -6.29 -8.62 -4.58
CA ILE A 298 -5.22 -9.63 -4.48
C ILE A 298 -4.10 -9.32 -5.47
N ILE A 299 -4.48 -8.86 -6.64
CA ILE A 299 -3.58 -8.67 -7.77
C ILE A 299 -2.93 -7.30 -7.63
N LYS A 300 -3.78 -6.27 -7.56
CA LYS A 300 -3.39 -4.87 -7.52
C LYS A 300 -4.45 -4.03 -6.81
N LYS A 301 -4.12 -3.58 -5.60
CA LYS A 301 -4.98 -2.75 -4.75
C LYS A 301 -5.42 -1.45 -5.42
N ASP A 302 -4.61 -0.86 -6.30
CA ASP A 302 -4.93 0.41 -6.96
C ASP A 302 -6.11 0.28 -7.94
N VAL A 303 -6.14 -0.84 -8.70
CA VAL A 303 -7.23 -1.12 -9.66
C VAL A 303 -8.51 -1.46 -8.93
N ALA A 304 -8.40 -2.23 -7.84
CA ALA A 304 -9.53 -2.49 -6.96
C ALA A 304 -10.10 -1.20 -6.36
N ALA A 305 -9.24 -0.29 -5.93
CA ALA A 305 -9.67 0.97 -5.39
C ALA A 305 -10.35 1.84 -6.48
N ALA A 306 -9.82 1.87 -7.71
CA ALA A 306 -10.48 2.55 -8.82
C ALA A 306 -11.87 1.95 -9.13
N SER A 307 -11.99 0.61 -9.08
CA SER A 307 -13.27 -0.08 -9.23
C SER A 307 -14.26 0.24 -8.12
N LEU A 308 -13.78 0.46 -6.87
CA LEU A 308 -14.65 0.92 -5.79
C LEU A 308 -15.20 2.31 -6.10
N TYR A 309 -14.34 3.21 -6.53
CA TYR A 309 -14.73 4.59 -6.82
C TYR A 309 -15.77 4.66 -7.95
N SER A 310 -15.66 3.83 -8.99
CA SER A 310 -16.66 3.78 -10.07
C SER A 310 -18.00 3.21 -9.61
N ILE A 311 -18.01 2.20 -8.72
CA ILE A 311 -19.25 1.66 -8.15
C ILE A 311 -19.93 2.69 -7.24
N VAL A 312 -19.15 3.43 -6.45
CA VAL A 312 -19.64 4.48 -5.57
C VAL A 312 -20.23 5.64 -6.37
N SER A 313 -19.55 6.08 -7.44
CA SER A 313 -20.03 7.20 -8.27
C SER A 313 -21.33 6.88 -9.01
N GLN A 314 -21.64 5.61 -9.23
CA GLN A 314 -22.89 5.13 -9.82
C GLN A 314 -24.04 4.99 -8.80
N ASN A 315 -23.83 5.32 -7.51
CA ASN A 315 -24.82 5.20 -6.42
C ASN A 315 -25.42 3.78 -6.27
N ILE A 316 -24.64 2.74 -6.56
CA ILE A 316 -25.09 1.34 -6.48
C ILE A 316 -25.07 0.83 -5.02
N MET A 317 -24.23 1.40 -4.17
CA MET A 317 -24.03 1.00 -2.78
C MET A 317 -24.54 2.05 -1.80
N THR A 318 -25.06 1.59 -0.66
CA THR A 318 -25.35 2.46 0.49
C THR A 318 -24.06 2.88 1.21
N ASP A 319 -24.05 4.05 1.86
CA ASP A 319 -22.90 4.57 2.64
C ASP A 319 -22.32 3.53 3.62
N PHE A 320 -23.20 2.72 4.22
CA PHE A 320 -22.80 1.64 5.11
C PHE A 320 -22.05 0.51 4.37
N GLN A 321 -22.56 0.06 3.22
CA GLN A 321 -21.89 -0.93 2.38
C GLN A 321 -20.55 -0.42 1.84
N ILE A 322 -20.48 0.86 1.47
CA ILE A 322 -19.22 1.50 1.04
C ILE A 322 -18.20 1.45 2.17
N THR A 323 -18.62 1.73 3.40
CA THR A 323 -17.75 1.70 4.58
C THR A 323 -17.23 0.30 4.86
N ILE A 324 -18.10 -0.72 4.78
CA ILE A 324 -17.69 -2.14 4.91
C ILE A 324 -16.69 -2.49 3.81
N ALA A 325 -16.97 -2.14 2.55
CA ALA A 325 -16.08 -2.43 1.42
C ALA A 325 -14.70 -1.78 1.61
N LEU A 326 -14.64 -0.52 2.09
CA LEU A 326 -13.40 0.16 2.42
C LEU A 326 -12.62 -0.55 3.53
N ILE A 327 -13.26 -0.87 4.64
CA ILE A 327 -12.64 -1.56 5.77
C ILE A 327 -12.07 -2.90 5.32
N VAL A 328 -12.89 -3.71 4.66
CA VAL A 328 -12.45 -5.02 4.17
C VAL A 328 -11.30 -4.81 3.20
N MET A 329 -11.40 -3.94 2.18
CA MET A 329 -10.33 -3.74 1.20
C MET A 329 -9.00 -3.29 1.84
N THR A 330 -9.04 -2.45 2.87
CA THR A 330 -7.83 -2.03 3.59
C THR A 330 -7.19 -3.21 4.34
N LEU A 331 -8.01 -3.96 5.08
CA LEU A 331 -7.58 -5.12 5.87
C LEU A 331 -7.27 -6.35 5.02
N PHE A 332 -7.77 -6.34 3.79
CA PHE A 332 -7.69 -7.46 2.88
C PHE A 332 -6.26 -7.64 2.42
N VAL A 333 -5.99 -8.90 2.18
CA VAL A 333 -4.79 -9.53 1.62
C VAL A 333 -3.83 -8.57 0.88
N PRO A 334 -2.51 -8.64 1.18
CA PRO A 334 -1.52 -7.83 0.50
C PRO A 334 -1.48 -8.14 -1.01
N CYS A 335 -1.16 -7.14 -1.83
CA CYS A 335 -1.07 -7.31 -3.28
C CYS A 335 0.02 -8.32 -3.66
N PHE A 336 -0.03 -8.83 -4.88
CA PHE A 336 0.89 -9.84 -5.39
C PHE A 336 2.37 -9.46 -5.20
N ALA A 337 2.72 -8.20 -5.44
CA ALA A 337 4.08 -7.71 -5.24
C ALA A 337 4.51 -7.78 -3.75
N SER A 338 3.62 -7.40 -2.83
CA SER A 338 3.89 -7.48 -1.38
C SER A 338 3.98 -8.93 -0.92
N ALA A 339 3.15 -9.82 -1.48
CA ALA A 339 3.23 -11.24 -1.24
C ALA A 339 4.60 -11.78 -1.67
N MET A 340 5.08 -11.50 -2.88
CA MET A 340 6.39 -11.97 -3.34
C MET A 340 7.56 -11.55 -2.45
N VAL A 341 7.60 -10.28 -2.04
CA VAL A 341 8.61 -9.80 -1.08
C VAL A 341 8.50 -10.56 0.24
N LEU A 342 7.28 -10.79 0.73
CA LEU A 342 7.05 -11.55 1.96
C LEU A 342 7.51 -13.01 1.85
N PHE A 343 7.24 -13.67 0.71
CA PHE A 343 7.70 -15.03 0.41
C PHE A 343 9.23 -15.11 0.38
N LYS A 344 9.89 -14.10 -0.22
CA LYS A 344 11.35 -13.99 -0.31
C LYS A 344 11.99 -13.73 1.07
N ASP A 345 11.47 -12.78 1.85
CA ASP A 345 12.14 -12.26 3.05
C ASP A 345 11.76 -13.01 4.34
N ARG A 346 10.54 -13.56 4.43
CA ARG A 346 10.03 -14.27 5.63
C ARG A 346 9.93 -15.78 5.44
N GLY A 347 10.07 -16.24 4.21
CA GLY A 347 9.88 -17.63 3.84
C GLY A 347 8.42 -17.99 3.57
N PRO A 348 8.18 -19.08 2.83
CA PRO A 348 6.86 -19.39 2.26
C PRO A 348 5.81 -19.71 3.33
N LEU A 349 6.20 -20.42 4.38
CA LEU A 349 5.27 -20.82 5.45
C LEU A 349 4.73 -19.58 6.17
N VAL A 350 5.60 -18.65 6.56
CA VAL A 350 5.20 -17.41 7.24
C VAL A 350 4.37 -16.54 6.31
N ALA A 351 4.75 -16.42 5.04
CA ALA A 351 4.00 -15.65 4.06
C ALA A 351 2.56 -16.17 3.87
N ILE A 352 2.37 -17.50 3.75
CA ILE A 352 1.06 -18.13 3.63
C ILE A 352 0.21 -17.88 4.87
N ILE A 353 0.78 -18.04 6.08
CA ILE A 353 0.06 -17.78 7.34
C ILE A 353 -0.43 -16.34 7.38
N ILE A 354 0.44 -15.36 7.05
CA ILE A 354 0.07 -13.94 7.05
C ILE A 354 -1.06 -13.70 6.05
N TYR A 355 -0.97 -14.29 4.85
CA TYR A 355 -1.96 -14.14 3.80
C TYR A 355 -3.35 -14.66 4.22
N ILE A 356 -3.40 -15.86 4.79
CA ILE A 356 -4.64 -16.46 5.31
C ILE A 356 -5.18 -15.65 6.48
N ALA A 357 -4.31 -15.17 7.38
CA ALA A 357 -4.72 -14.35 8.50
C ALA A 357 -5.32 -13.00 8.03
N CYS A 358 -4.73 -12.33 7.03
CA CYS A 358 -5.28 -11.14 6.40
C CYS A 358 -6.66 -11.40 5.79
N PHE A 359 -6.81 -12.50 5.06
CA PHE A 359 -8.09 -12.90 4.49
C PHE A 359 -9.16 -13.08 5.57
N LEU A 360 -8.86 -13.88 6.60
CA LEU A 360 -9.81 -14.20 7.66
C LEU A 360 -10.19 -12.96 8.47
N VAL A 361 -9.23 -12.16 8.93
CA VAL A 361 -9.51 -10.96 9.72
C VAL A 361 -10.29 -9.93 8.89
N GLY A 362 -9.92 -9.70 7.63
CA GLY A 362 -10.62 -8.76 6.76
C GLY A 362 -12.10 -9.11 6.59
N PHE A 363 -12.40 -10.37 6.22
CA PHE A 363 -13.79 -10.80 6.05
C PHE A 363 -14.56 -10.89 7.37
N THR A 364 -13.96 -11.42 8.44
CA THR A 364 -14.63 -11.53 9.74
C THR A 364 -14.93 -10.16 10.35
N THR A 365 -14.02 -9.19 10.25
CA THR A 365 -14.27 -7.82 10.74
C THR A 365 -15.37 -7.13 9.95
N GLY A 366 -15.37 -7.23 8.62
CA GLY A 366 -16.46 -6.71 7.79
C GLY A 366 -17.80 -7.38 8.11
N GLY A 367 -17.82 -8.70 8.28
CA GLY A 367 -19.02 -9.46 8.65
C GLY A 367 -19.54 -9.11 10.04
N LEU A 368 -18.65 -8.94 11.03
CA LEU A 368 -19.02 -8.49 12.37
C LEU A 368 -19.64 -7.09 12.35
N ILE A 369 -19.04 -6.15 11.62
CA ILE A 369 -19.60 -4.80 11.48
C ILE A 369 -20.97 -4.85 10.82
N ASN A 370 -21.13 -5.65 9.77
CA ASN A 370 -22.42 -5.87 9.13
C ASN A 370 -23.47 -6.41 10.12
N ILE A 371 -23.13 -7.37 10.97
CA ILE A 371 -24.07 -7.93 11.96
C ILE A 371 -24.41 -6.93 13.07
N ILE A 372 -23.45 -6.13 13.53
CA ILE A 372 -23.65 -5.18 14.64
C ILE A 372 -24.50 -3.97 14.22
N PHE A 373 -24.41 -3.56 12.95
CA PHE A 373 -25.02 -2.34 12.44
C PHE A 373 -26.11 -2.56 11.38
N SER A 374 -26.42 -3.81 11.00
CA SER A 374 -27.61 -4.21 10.22
C SER A 374 -28.83 -4.33 11.10
#